data_AF-A0A0P1KKS9-F1
#
_entry.id   AF-A0A0P1KKS9-F1
#
_cell.length_a   1.000
_cell.length_b   1.000
_cell.length_c   1.000
_cell.angle_alpha   90.00
_cell.angle_beta   90.00
_cell.angle_gamma   90.00
#
_symmetry.space_group_name_H-M   'P 1'
#
loop_
_entity.id
_entity.type
_entity.pdbx_description
1 polymer ?
#
loop_
_entity_poly.entity_id
_entity_poly.type
_entity_poly.pdbx_seq_one_letter_code
_entity_poly.pdbx_strand_id
1 'polypeptide(L)' 'KTATFMPKPLSNDNGTGMHVHQSLWKNDEPLFAGGGYAGVSETCLYYIGGI' A
#
# COMPACT_ATOMS: atom_id res chain seq x y z
N LYS A 1 -0.70 -9.37 31.28
CA LYS A 1 -0.89 -9.72 29.84
C LYS A 1 -0.24 -8.61 29.01
N THR A 2 0.41 -8.93 27.89
CA THR A 2 1.18 -7.96 27.07
C THR A 2 0.88 -8.19 25.59
N ALA A 3 0.80 -7.13 24.79
CA ALA A 3 0.67 -7.19 23.32
C ALA A 3 2.03 -6.95 22.65
N THR A 4 2.21 -7.47 21.43
CA THR A 4 3.43 -7.28 20.64
C THR A 4 3.09 -7.09 19.16
N PHE A 5 3.90 -6.29 18.48
CA PHE A 5 3.83 -6.04 17.03
C PHE A 5 4.95 -6.78 16.28
N MET A 6 5.57 -7.78 16.90
CA MET A 6 6.55 -8.62 16.22
C MET A 6 5.93 -9.23 14.95
N PRO A 7 6.67 -9.26 13.82
CA PRO A 7 6.11 -9.68 12.55
C PRO A 7 5.74 -11.17 12.52
N LYS A 8 6.36 -12.00 13.36
CA LYS A 8 6.11 -13.44 13.42
C LYS A 8 6.39 -14.00 14.83
N PRO A 9 5.45 -13.87 15.77
CA PRO A 9 5.66 -14.37 17.13
C PRO A 9 5.52 -15.89 17.26
N LEU A 10 4.85 -16.56 16.31
CA LEU A 10 4.55 -17.99 16.34
C LEU A 10 4.97 -18.67 15.02
N SER A 11 5.58 -19.86 15.13
CA SER A 11 5.91 -20.70 13.96
C SER A 11 4.66 -21.42 13.43
N ASN A 12 4.60 -21.64 12.12
CA ASN A 12 3.50 -22.31 11.41
C ASN A 12 2.10 -21.68 11.54
N ASP A 13 2.01 -20.43 12.01
CA ASP A 13 0.79 -19.62 12.05
C ASP A 13 1.02 -18.26 11.37
N ASN A 14 -0.02 -17.48 11.11
CA ASN A 14 0.09 -16.17 10.45
C ASN A 14 0.97 -15.17 11.23
N GLY A 15 1.61 -14.28 10.47
CA GLY A 15 2.37 -13.16 11.03
C GLY A 15 1.52 -11.90 11.21
N THR A 16 2.15 -10.84 11.71
CA THR A 16 1.56 -9.50 11.76
C THR A 16 2.22 -8.64 10.68
N GLY A 17 1.44 -8.27 9.67
CA GLY A 17 1.87 -7.36 8.59
C GLY A 17 1.47 -5.92 8.86
N MET A 18 2.14 -4.99 8.18
CA MET A 18 1.78 -3.57 8.14
C MET A 18 1.62 -3.16 6.68
N HIS A 19 0.47 -3.49 6.09
CA HIS A 19 0.16 -3.05 4.73
C HIS A 19 -0.13 -1.54 4.74
N VAL A 20 0.51 -0.81 3.83
CA VAL A 20 0.40 0.65 3.76
C VAL A 20 -0.22 1.04 2.43
N HIS A 21 -1.37 1.70 2.49
CA HIS A 21 -2.01 2.30 1.33
C HIS A 21 -1.44 3.72 1.13
N GLN A 22 -0.99 4.03 -0.09
CA GLN A 22 -0.40 5.31 -0.45
C GLN A 22 -1.17 5.92 -1.64
N SER A 23 -1.33 7.25 -1.64
CA SER A 23 -1.92 7.98 -2.78
C SER A 23 -1.32 9.37 -2.88
N LEU A 24 -1.16 9.88 -4.10
CA LEU A 24 -0.71 11.24 -4.36
C LEU A 24 -1.89 12.14 -4.75
N TRP A 25 -1.86 13.36 -4.24
CA TRP A 25 -2.90 14.37 -4.45
C TRP A 25 -2.27 15.71 -4.79
N LYS A 26 -2.93 16.48 -5.66
CA LYS A 26 -2.54 17.86 -5.95
C LYS A 26 -3.78 18.68 -6.29
N ASN A 27 -3.93 19.83 -5.66
CA ASN A 27 -5.10 20.71 -5.83
C ASN A 27 -6.42 19.94 -5.68
N ASP A 28 -6.51 19.12 -4.62
CA ASP A 28 -7.67 18.25 -4.31
C ASP A 28 -8.00 17.16 -5.35
N GLU A 29 -7.16 16.96 -6.37
CA GLU A 29 -7.34 15.90 -7.36
C GLU A 29 -6.48 14.67 -7.05
N PRO A 30 -7.05 13.44 -7.12
CA PRO A 30 -6.31 12.20 -6.89
C PRO A 30 -5.46 11.84 -8.10
N LEU A 31 -4.14 12.01 -8.00
CA LEU A 31 -3.21 11.79 -9.12
C LEU A 31 -3.07 10.31 -9.51
N PHE A 32 -3.49 9.38 -8.63
CA PHE A 32 -3.44 7.95 -8.91
C PHE A 32 -4.69 7.42 -9.63
N ALA A 33 -5.80 8.17 -9.65
CA ALA A 33 -6.99 7.77 -10.38
C ALA A 33 -6.80 8.01 -11.89
N GLY A 34 -7.25 7.07 -12.72
CA GLY A 34 -7.14 7.19 -14.17
C GLY A 34 -7.91 6.11 -14.94
N GLY A 35 -7.69 6.04 -16.25
CA GLY A 35 -8.34 5.07 -17.15
C GLY A 35 -7.49 3.84 -17.48
N GLY A 36 -6.34 3.65 -16.83
CA GLY A 36 -5.41 2.56 -17.10
C GLY A 36 -5.82 1.23 -16.44
N TYR A 37 -4.86 0.31 -16.35
CA TYR A 37 -5.04 -0.96 -15.65
C TYR A 37 -5.60 -0.74 -14.24
N ALA A 38 -6.61 -1.52 -13.84
CA ALA A 38 -7.30 -1.39 -12.54
C ALA A 38 -7.82 0.04 -12.21
N GLY A 39 -8.05 0.90 -13.22
CA GLY A 39 -8.55 2.26 -13.03
C GLY A 39 -7.50 3.23 -12.47
N VAL A 40 -6.21 2.92 -12.62
CA VAL A 40 -5.14 3.78 -12.16
C VAL A 40 -4.56 4.65 -13.28
N SER A 41 -3.95 5.77 -12.91
CA SER A 41 -3.20 6.63 -13.83
C SER A 41 -1.85 6.02 -14.19
N GLU A 42 -1.25 6.53 -15.26
CA GLU A 42 0.15 6.22 -15.60
C GLU A 42 1.12 6.65 -14.48
N THR A 43 0.83 7.77 -13.81
CA THR A 43 1.60 8.22 -12.63
C THR A 43 1.59 7.19 -11.51
N CYS A 44 0.45 6.54 -11.25
CA CYS A 44 0.36 5.45 -10.29
C CYS A 44 1.23 4.26 -10.71
N LEU A 45 1.20 3.88 -11.99
CA LEU A 45 2.03 2.78 -12.50
C LEU A 45 3.53 3.06 -12.36
N TYR A 46 3.97 4.29 -12.64
CA TYR A 46 5.37 4.69 -12.41
C TYR A 46 5.74 4.74 -10.93
N TYR A 47 4.83 5.20 -10.05
CA TYR A 47 5.05 5.17 -8.62
C TYR A 47 5.24 3.73 -8.12
N ILE A 48 4.37 2.80 -8.55
CA ILE A 48 4.49 1.37 -8.23
C ILE A 48 5.80 0.80 -8.77
N GLY A 49 6.20 1.14 -10.01
CA GLY A 49 7.45 0.66 -10.60
C GLY A 49 8.72 1.18 -9.93
N GLY A 50 8.63 2.25 -9.13
CA GLY A 50 9.75 2.80 -8.36
C GLY A 50 9.86 2.28 -6.93
N ILE A 51 8.80 1.68 -6.38
CA ILE A 51 8.81 0.94 -5.11
C ILE A 51 9.37 -0.46 -5.34
#